data_AF-A0A4Q3EIN5-F1
#
_entry.id   AF-A0A4Q3EIN5-F1
#
_cell.length_a   1.000
_cell.length_b   1.000
_cell.length_c   1.000
_cell.angle_alpha   90.00
_cell.angle_beta   90.00
_cell.angle_gamma   90.00
#
_symmetry.space_group_name_H-M   'P 1'
#
loop_
_entity.id
_entity.type
_entity.pdbx_description
1 polymer ?
#
loop_
_entity_poly.entity_id
_entity_poly.type
_entity_poly.pdbx_seq_one_letter_code
_entity_poly.pdbx_strand_id
1 'polypeptide(L)'
;MKRLIFCLLLCTGAVLQSCKKNDPVKPPVGVETNTPDTGAINKSTGLTLNNIGDTGIFQSLNDAGLTSGIAGYTNNNNDTIALGAYEGTAYQKWKITSLGGTYYTIINTGSGKYLEATNDGKLIQNQQSSSDAQIWSLVKLSGKTYKALSKSTGLAITATGGGVNLASYTGLPTQIWGYNGLPNNEPVATSFSVSALLQSNMVIQRDKPFAVWGKTNAGAKVSVKAGWNSSLFTATADGAGNWKLFVPAAPANGTAQTLTCSANGPKPVKFTDVLIGDVWVCSGQSNMSMPMNRQDNNFGGFHGVLNYEAEIAAANYPRIKMMVIRNASNGTPLEELSNPGTWLTCNPTNAATAKFSATAYYFARMIHTSTPNKIPVGVVVSAVGATYIEQWSSAETIAKDPITKSYYASKHSSSGLYNAMIYSLKNLSIKGFTWYQGEQNTSDLPISNYTLLNRNMITDWRTLFNQGTLPFYFVQLPPLGTLFTDEARFGNALFREAQANVRTVEKTGMACVMDTNEPFNIHNIYKKPVGERLALLALQNDYGPRVPAVVPQYVSHIQSGNNVTVTFKNADGLTDNGKAAPVYFFVASVTDKKFIK
;
A
#
# COMPACT_ATOMS: atom_id res chain seq x y z
N MET A 1 -29.20 20.81 -35.97
CA MET A 1 -27.97 20.01 -35.79
C MET A 1 -28.13 19.16 -34.53
N LYS A 2 -28.39 17.85 -34.68
CA LYS A 2 -28.60 16.93 -33.56
C LYS A 2 -27.42 15.96 -33.54
N ARG A 3 -26.66 15.93 -32.45
CA ARG A 3 -25.60 14.94 -32.21
C ARG A 3 -26.26 13.68 -31.66
N LEU A 4 -25.88 12.49 -32.14
CA LEU A 4 -26.35 11.19 -31.64
C LEU A 4 -25.31 10.54 -30.72
N ILE A 5 -25.78 9.78 -29.73
CA ILE A 5 -24.97 8.89 -28.88
C ILE A 5 -25.29 7.44 -29.26
N PHE A 6 -24.27 6.67 -29.66
CA PHE A 6 -24.40 5.23 -29.97
C PHE A 6 -23.96 4.37 -28.79
N CYS A 7 -24.79 3.41 -28.38
CA CYS A 7 -24.40 2.37 -27.43
C CYS A 7 -24.77 0.99 -27.98
N LEU A 8 -23.78 0.13 -28.24
CA LEU A 8 -24.01 -1.27 -28.61
C LEU A 8 -24.27 -2.11 -27.36
N LEU A 9 -25.23 -3.03 -27.45
CA LEU A 9 -25.55 -3.99 -26.39
C LEU A 9 -25.96 -5.34 -26.98
N LEU A 10 -25.40 -6.43 -26.46
CA LEU A 10 -25.76 -7.81 -26.79
C LEU A 10 -26.11 -8.52 -25.47
N CYS A 11 -27.29 -9.15 -25.36
CA CYS A 11 -27.74 -9.85 -24.16
C CYS A 11 -28.36 -11.22 -24.51
N THR A 12 -28.07 -12.26 -23.71
CA THR A 12 -28.79 -13.55 -23.73
C THR A 12 -29.03 -14.11 -22.31
N GLY A 13 -30.33 -14.35 -22.00
CA GLY A 13 -31.00 -15.36 -21.14
C GLY A 13 -30.47 -15.80 -19.75
N ALA A 14 -31.34 -15.71 -18.72
CA ALA A 14 -31.15 -16.15 -17.33
C ALA A 14 -31.89 -17.48 -16.99
N VAL A 15 -31.46 -18.19 -15.94
CA VAL A 15 -32.16 -19.33 -15.31
C VAL A 15 -32.17 -19.17 -13.78
N LEU A 16 -33.33 -19.42 -13.15
CA LEU A 16 -33.64 -19.32 -11.72
C LEU A 16 -33.24 -20.59 -10.94
N GLN A 17 -32.84 -20.45 -9.67
CA GLN A 17 -32.61 -21.56 -8.74
C GLN A 17 -33.20 -21.26 -7.34
N SER A 18 -33.71 -22.30 -6.67
CA SER A 18 -34.41 -22.26 -5.38
C SER A 18 -33.53 -22.71 -4.20
N CYS A 19 -33.81 -22.16 -3.01
CA CYS A 19 -33.04 -22.31 -1.76
C CYS A 19 -33.50 -23.48 -0.86
N LYS A 20 -32.60 -24.01 0.01
CA LYS A 20 -32.93 -24.52 1.37
C LYS A 20 -31.71 -24.62 2.34
N LYS A 21 -31.89 -23.95 3.50
CA LYS A 21 -31.51 -24.14 4.94
C LYS A 21 -30.19 -24.79 5.48
N ASN A 22 -29.45 -23.94 6.22
CA ASN A 22 -28.76 -23.97 7.54
C ASN A 22 -28.33 -25.24 8.28
N ASP A 23 -27.14 -25.16 8.93
CA ASP A 23 -26.83 -25.65 10.30
C ASP A 23 -25.51 -25.05 10.88
N PRO A 24 -25.19 -25.20 12.20
CA PRO A 24 -24.71 -24.11 13.09
C PRO A 24 -23.18 -24.02 13.41
N VAL A 25 -22.82 -22.89 14.04
CA VAL A 25 -21.47 -22.39 14.40
C VAL A 25 -20.96 -22.92 15.75
N LYS A 26 -19.65 -23.17 15.86
CA LYS A 26 -18.91 -23.49 17.12
C LYS A 26 -17.83 -22.42 17.42
N PRO A 27 -17.51 -22.09 18.71
CA PRO A 27 -16.67 -20.94 19.06
C PRO A 27 -15.15 -21.21 18.99
N PRO A 28 -14.30 -20.17 18.83
CA PRO A 28 -12.85 -20.30 18.72
C PRO A 28 -12.10 -20.40 20.06
N VAL A 29 -10.93 -21.05 19.98
CA VAL A 29 -9.98 -21.40 21.05
C VAL A 29 -9.01 -20.24 21.33
N GLY A 30 -8.50 -20.18 22.57
CA GLY A 30 -7.84 -19.05 23.22
C GLY A 30 -6.46 -18.61 22.70
N VAL A 31 -6.10 -17.40 23.14
CA VAL A 31 -4.87 -16.67 22.83
C VAL A 31 -3.91 -16.78 24.02
N GLU A 32 -2.68 -17.22 23.76
CA GLU A 32 -1.58 -17.24 24.75
C GLU A 32 -1.01 -15.84 24.99
N THR A 33 -0.76 -15.51 26.26
CA THR A 33 -0.18 -14.26 26.72
C THR A 33 1.33 -14.41 26.94
N ASN A 34 2.13 -13.57 26.28
CA ASN A 34 3.57 -13.46 26.51
C ASN A 34 3.86 -12.67 27.80
N THR A 35 4.54 -13.28 28.76
CA THR A 35 5.09 -12.64 29.97
C THR A 35 6.40 -11.90 29.66
N PRO A 36 6.62 -10.66 30.16
CA PRO A 36 7.89 -9.95 29.99
C PRO A 36 9.00 -10.45 30.94
N ASP A 37 10.22 -10.42 30.41
CA ASP A 37 11.51 -10.79 31.01
C ASP A 37 11.88 -9.92 32.25
N THR A 38 12.34 -10.57 33.32
CA THR A 38 12.59 -10.00 34.68
C THR A 38 14.07 -9.83 35.04
N GLY A 39 14.98 -9.75 34.06
CA GLY A 39 16.41 -9.56 34.32
C GLY A 39 16.76 -8.28 35.11
N ALA A 40 17.15 -8.43 36.38
CA ALA A 40 17.56 -7.36 37.29
C ALA A 40 18.83 -6.62 36.81
N ILE A 41 18.85 -5.28 36.99
CA ILE A 41 20.08 -4.48 36.89
C ILE A 41 20.63 -4.23 38.30
N ASN A 42 21.94 -4.38 38.43
CA ASN A 42 22.71 -4.02 39.63
C ASN A 42 22.54 -2.53 39.99
N LYS A 43 22.33 -2.26 41.27
CA LYS A 43 22.24 -0.95 41.93
C LYS A 43 23.08 0.13 41.23
N SER A 44 22.43 1.14 40.63
CA SER A 44 23.10 2.35 40.17
C SER A 44 22.99 3.44 41.23
N THR A 45 24.14 3.89 41.72
CA THR A 45 24.38 5.00 42.68
C THR A 45 23.81 6.38 42.31
N GLY A 46 23.22 6.54 41.12
CA GLY A 46 22.49 7.73 40.67
C GLY A 46 20.97 7.53 40.72
N LEU A 47 20.29 7.61 39.57
CA LEU A 47 18.85 7.30 39.44
C LEU A 47 18.63 6.13 38.48
N THR A 48 17.86 5.14 38.89
CA THR A 48 17.37 4.04 38.06
C THR A 48 15.97 4.36 37.56
N LEU A 49 15.77 4.44 36.24
CA LEU A 49 14.46 4.63 35.63
C LEU A 49 13.76 3.29 35.36
N ASN A 50 12.69 3.03 36.11
CA ASN A 50 11.85 1.85 36.02
C ASN A 50 10.55 2.16 35.30
N ASN A 51 10.24 1.39 34.27
CA ASN A 51 8.94 1.46 33.60
C ASN A 51 7.85 0.95 34.56
N ILE A 52 6.79 1.73 34.73
CA ILE A 52 5.70 1.43 35.67
C ILE A 52 4.35 1.48 34.96
N GLY A 53 3.84 0.30 34.57
CA GLY A 53 2.48 0.10 34.05
C GLY A 53 2.28 0.50 32.59
N ASP A 54 2.50 1.77 32.24
CA ASP A 54 2.24 2.34 30.91
C ASP A 54 3.54 2.63 30.14
N THR A 55 3.52 2.40 28.82
CA THR A 55 4.69 2.64 27.96
C THR A 55 5.14 4.10 28.03
N GLY A 56 6.36 4.34 28.51
CA GLY A 56 6.99 5.67 28.54
C GLY A 56 6.79 6.44 29.85
N ILE A 57 6.22 5.84 30.90
CA ILE A 57 6.15 6.40 32.25
C ILE A 57 7.19 5.71 33.14
N PHE A 58 7.98 6.53 33.83
CA PHE A 58 9.10 6.07 34.64
C PHE A 58 9.00 6.53 36.09
N GLN A 59 9.33 5.62 36.99
CA GLN A 59 9.75 5.94 38.35
C GLN A 59 11.28 6.03 38.36
N SER A 60 11.84 7.01 39.04
CA SER A 60 13.29 7.05 39.32
C SER A 60 13.55 6.47 40.71
N LEU A 61 14.63 5.72 40.93
CA LEU A 61 15.07 5.30 42.26
C LEU A 61 16.55 5.55 42.45
N ASN A 62 16.94 6.13 43.58
CA ASN A 62 18.34 6.13 43.99
C ASN A 62 18.73 4.85 44.73
N ASP A 63 20.01 4.71 45.08
CA ASP A 63 20.53 3.55 45.83
C ASP A 63 19.95 3.37 47.23
N ALA A 64 19.36 4.42 47.81
CA ALA A 64 18.64 4.36 49.08
C ALA A 64 17.15 3.96 48.90
N GLY A 65 16.70 3.67 47.67
CA GLY A 65 15.32 3.33 47.35
C GLY A 65 14.36 4.52 47.34
N LEU A 66 14.86 5.75 47.37
CA LEU A 66 14.06 6.98 47.30
C LEU A 66 13.76 7.35 45.85
N THR A 67 12.54 7.84 45.61
CA THR A 67 12.05 8.26 44.29
C THR A 67 12.13 9.77 44.10
N SER A 68 12.38 10.23 42.87
CA SER A 68 12.25 11.66 42.56
C SER A 68 10.80 12.06 42.29
N GLY A 69 10.38 13.19 42.82
CA GLY A 69 9.06 13.77 42.58
C GLY A 69 9.03 15.27 42.83
N ILE A 70 7.89 15.91 42.52
CA ILE A 70 7.69 17.33 42.83
C ILE A 70 7.62 17.51 44.35
N ALA A 71 8.45 18.40 44.89
CA ALA A 71 8.40 18.76 46.30
C ALA A 71 7.00 19.28 46.68
N GLY A 72 6.38 18.68 47.70
CA GLY A 72 5.05 19.08 48.17
C GLY A 72 3.87 18.69 47.26
N TYR A 73 4.10 17.95 46.17
CA TYR A 73 3.05 17.48 45.24
C TYR A 73 2.17 18.62 44.68
N THR A 74 2.80 19.74 44.34
CA THR A 74 2.14 20.94 43.84
C THR A 74 2.24 21.07 42.32
N ASN A 75 1.40 21.96 41.77
CA ASN A 75 1.36 22.32 40.35
C ASN A 75 1.91 23.73 40.11
N ASN A 76 2.80 24.25 40.95
CA ASN A 76 3.31 25.60 40.79
C ASN A 76 4.48 25.61 39.79
N ASN A 77 4.75 26.78 39.21
CA ASN A 77 5.96 26.98 38.44
C ASN A 77 7.12 27.14 39.42
N ASN A 78 8.31 26.68 39.03
CA ASN A 78 9.52 26.73 39.84
C ASN A 78 9.57 25.80 41.07
N ASP A 79 8.62 24.87 41.21
CA ASP A 79 8.75 23.83 42.25
C ASP A 79 9.97 22.95 41.95
N THR A 80 10.72 22.63 43.00
CA THR A 80 11.93 21.83 42.92
C THR A 80 11.65 20.33 42.94
N ILE A 81 12.64 19.54 42.51
CA ILE A 81 12.57 18.09 42.54
C ILE A 81 13.19 17.56 43.83
N ALA A 82 12.39 16.83 44.61
CA ALA A 82 12.82 16.21 45.87
C ALA A 82 12.94 14.69 45.73
N LEU A 83 13.75 14.08 46.60
CA LEU A 83 13.80 12.63 46.80
C LEU A 83 12.98 12.27 48.04
N GLY A 84 12.11 11.27 47.94
CA GLY A 84 11.27 10.80 49.05
C GLY A 84 10.91 9.33 48.92
N ALA A 85 10.21 8.78 49.92
CA ALA A 85 9.67 7.42 49.83
C ALA A 85 8.66 7.33 48.67
N TYR A 86 8.62 6.19 47.98
CA TYR A 86 7.64 6.00 46.92
C TYR A 86 6.24 5.79 47.49
N GLU A 87 5.34 6.71 47.21
CA GLU A 87 3.95 6.74 47.63
C GLU A 87 2.99 6.42 46.48
N GLY A 88 3.52 6.16 45.28
CA GLY A 88 2.71 5.80 44.10
C GLY A 88 1.98 6.97 43.44
N THR A 89 2.22 8.19 43.88
CA THR A 89 1.53 9.40 43.39
C THR A 89 1.94 9.74 41.96
N ALA A 90 1.07 10.42 41.20
CA ALA A 90 1.42 10.90 39.85
C ALA A 90 2.58 11.91 39.85
N TYR A 91 2.82 12.60 40.97
CA TYR A 91 3.91 13.55 41.15
C TYR A 91 5.29 12.90 41.28
N GLN A 92 5.35 11.58 41.50
CA GLN A 92 6.59 10.79 41.55
C GLN A 92 6.85 10.04 40.23
N LYS A 93 6.07 10.33 39.18
CA LYS A 93 6.13 9.64 37.89
C LYS A 93 6.48 10.63 36.78
N TRP A 94 7.34 10.19 35.89
CA TRP A 94 7.95 11.01 34.84
C TRP A 94 7.72 10.41 33.47
N LYS A 95 7.17 11.19 32.54
CA LYS A 95 7.05 10.81 31.13
C LYS A 95 8.24 11.39 30.35
N ILE A 96 8.99 10.51 29.70
CA ILE A 96 10.15 10.90 28.87
C ILE A 96 9.75 10.78 27.41
N THR A 97 9.84 11.87 26.65
CA THR A 97 9.42 11.93 25.24
C THR A 97 10.59 12.29 24.35
N SER A 98 10.87 11.48 23.34
CA SER A 98 11.96 11.75 22.38
C SER A 98 11.62 12.94 21.49
N LEU A 99 12.61 13.80 21.26
CA LEU A 99 12.61 14.86 20.25
C LEU A 99 13.41 14.49 19.00
N GLY A 100 14.02 13.30 18.96
CA GLY A 100 14.95 12.87 17.92
C GLY A 100 16.43 12.93 18.36
N GLY A 101 17.27 12.05 17.79
CA GLY A 101 18.66 11.90 18.23
C GLY A 101 18.76 11.51 19.70
N THR A 102 19.66 12.15 20.45
CA THR A 102 19.81 11.96 21.91
C THR A 102 18.97 12.92 22.75
N TYR A 103 18.07 13.72 22.14
CA TYR A 103 17.33 14.78 22.83
C TYR A 103 15.92 14.37 23.23
N TYR A 104 15.50 14.80 24.42
CA TYR A 104 14.24 14.43 25.05
C TYR A 104 13.63 15.60 25.83
N THR A 105 12.32 15.53 26.04
CA THR A 105 11.62 16.26 27.11
C THR A 105 11.26 15.30 28.24
N ILE A 106 11.20 15.83 29.46
CA ILE A 106 10.83 15.08 30.66
C ILE A 106 9.66 15.82 31.31
N ILE A 107 8.55 15.14 31.51
CA ILE A 107 7.29 15.73 31.97
C ILE A 107 6.85 15.04 33.26
N ASN A 108 6.48 15.79 34.29
CA ASN A 108 5.87 15.21 35.48
C ASN A 108 4.41 14.83 35.19
N THR A 109 4.00 13.60 35.51
CA THR A 109 2.64 13.16 35.16
C THR A 109 1.54 13.72 36.07
N GLY A 110 1.89 14.14 37.30
CA GLY A 110 0.94 14.75 38.23
C GLY A 110 0.61 16.18 37.87
N SER A 111 1.61 16.97 37.51
CA SER A 111 1.43 18.38 37.17
C SER A 111 1.28 18.67 35.67
N GLY A 112 1.68 17.75 34.80
CA GLY A 112 1.73 17.95 33.35
C GLY A 112 2.83 18.91 32.89
N LYS A 113 3.73 19.33 33.79
CA LYS A 113 4.77 20.32 33.52
C LYS A 113 6.11 19.71 33.13
N TYR A 114 6.92 20.50 32.44
CA TYR A 114 8.21 20.12 31.90
C TYR A 114 9.31 20.33 32.93
N LEU A 115 10.22 19.38 33.01
CA LEU A 115 11.45 19.49 33.77
C LEU A 115 12.36 20.50 33.08
N GLU A 116 12.80 21.51 33.84
CA GLU A 116 13.55 22.64 33.34
C GLU A 116 14.84 22.85 34.14
N ALA A 117 15.92 23.13 33.41
CA ALA A 117 17.21 23.50 33.96
C ALA A 117 17.32 25.01 34.13
N THR A 118 17.59 25.47 35.34
CA THR A 118 17.86 26.89 35.59
C THR A 118 19.36 27.19 35.46
N ASN A 119 19.68 28.45 35.14
CA ASN A 119 21.06 28.91 35.02
C ASN A 119 21.83 28.88 36.35
N ASP A 120 21.12 28.93 37.50
CA ASP A 120 21.70 28.81 38.85
C ASP A 120 21.88 27.36 39.32
N GLY A 121 21.73 26.38 38.42
CA GLY A 121 22.02 24.96 38.70
C GLY A 121 20.92 24.19 39.42
N LYS A 122 19.68 24.70 39.42
CA LYS A 122 18.52 24.02 39.98
C LYS A 122 17.76 23.24 38.91
N LEU A 123 17.03 22.24 39.38
CA LEU A 123 16.11 21.45 38.60
C LEU A 123 14.69 21.73 39.09
N ILE A 124 13.84 22.25 38.21
CA ILE A 124 12.48 22.70 38.54
C ILE A 124 11.45 22.16 37.54
N GLN A 125 10.16 22.32 37.84
CA GLN A 125 9.10 22.16 36.86
C GLN A 125 8.54 23.51 36.38
N ASN A 126 8.25 23.62 35.08
CA ASN A 126 7.62 24.80 34.48
C ASN A 126 6.64 24.44 33.35
N GLN A 127 5.77 25.38 33.02
CA GLN A 127 4.89 25.27 31.85
C GLN A 127 5.70 25.07 30.56
N GLN A 128 5.12 24.39 29.58
CA GLN A 128 5.78 24.15 28.30
C GLN A 128 6.29 25.45 27.67
N SER A 129 7.53 25.43 27.22
CA SER A 129 8.12 26.50 26.42
C SER A 129 8.91 25.93 25.24
N SER A 130 9.34 26.79 24.33
CA SER A 130 10.29 26.44 23.26
C SER A 130 11.76 26.50 23.70
N SER A 131 12.01 26.70 25.00
CA SER A 131 13.36 26.90 25.54
C SER A 131 14.17 25.61 25.56
N ASP A 132 15.45 25.71 25.20
CA ASP A 132 16.43 24.64 25.37
C ASP A 132 16.61 24.22 26.85
N ALA A 133 16.16 25.05 27.80
CA ALA A 133 16.13 24.73 29.23
C ALA A 133 15.25 23.52 29.57
N GLN A 134 14.28 23.17 28.72
CA GLN A 134 13.39 22.02 28.90
C GLN A 134 13.83 20.80 28.07
N ILE A 135 14.99 20.88 27.39
CA ILE A 135 15.51 19.83 26.53
C ILE A 135 16.70 19.15 27.19
N TRP A 136 16.68 17.82 27.20
CA TRP A 136 17.65 16.97 27.87
C TRP A 136 18.33 16.04 26.87
N SER A 137 19.65 15.99 26.86
CA SER A 137 20.44 15.03 26.11
C SER A 137 20.75 13.80 26.97
N LEU A 138 20.20 12.64 26.61
CA LEU A 138 20.53 11.37 27.27
C LEU A 138 21.66 10.68 26.48
N VAL A 139 22.85 10.62 27.08
CA VAL A 139 24.05 10.08 26.43
C VAL A 139 24.44 8.76 27.08
N LYS A 140 24.55 7.69 26.28
CA LYS A 140 24.96 6.37 26.77
C LYS A 140 26.39 6.39 27.29
N LEU A 141 26.62 5.73 28.42
CA LEU A 141 27.95 5.50 28.99
C LEU A 141 28.41 4.07 28.71
N SER A 142 27.77 3.07 29.34
CA SER A 142 28.04 1.65 29.09
C SER A 142 26.85 0.78 29.54
N GLY A 143 26.64 -0.37 28.90
CA GLY A 143 25.52 -1.25 29.25
C GLY A 143 24.16 -0.53 29.18
N LYS A 144 23.39 -0.59 30.28
CA LYS A 144 22.11 0.12 30.45
C LYS A 144 22.24 1.44 31.23
N THR A 145 23.40 2.11 31.16
CA THR A 145 23.69 3.34 31.91
C THR A 145 23.88 4.56 31.01
N TYR A 146 23.41 5.72 31.47
CA TYR A 146 23.38 6.99 30.74
C TYR A 146 23.79 8.16 31.64
N LYS A 147 24.13 9.31 31.03
CA LYS A 147 24.13 10.62 31.66
C LYS A 147 23.05 11.50 31.03
N ALA A 148 22.35 12.29 31.85
CA ALA A 148 21.33 13.24 31.39
C ALA A 148 21.88 14.66 31.49
N LEU A 149 22.09 15.33 30.36
CA LEU A 149 22.65 16.68 30.28
C LEU A 149 21.59 17.67 29.84
N SER A 150 21.50 18.82 30.50
CA SER A 150 20.69 19.94 30.01
C SER A 150 21.26 20.46 28.67
N LYS A 151 20.40 20.71 27.69
CA LYS A 151 20.81 21.31 26.42
C LYS A 151 21.22 22.78 26.60
N SER A 152 20.57 23.52 27.49
CA SER A 152 20.87 24.94 27.73
C SER A 152 22.14 25.18 28.54
N THR A 153 22.37 24.38 29.60
CA THR A 153 23.49 24.62 30.53
C THR A 153 24.64 23.61 30.37
N GLY A 154 24.41 22.47 29.71
CA GLY A 154 25.37 21.36 29.66
C GLY A 154 25.57 20.61 30.97
N LEU A 155 24.90 21.03 32.06
CA LEU A 155 25.02 20.40 33.37
C LEU A 155 24.27 19.07 33.43
N ALA A 156 24.82 18.12 34.17
CA ALA A 156 24.25 16.80 34.39
C ALA A 156 23.26 16.79 35.54
N ILE A 157 22.16 16.05 35.39
CA ILE A 157 21.27 15.76 36.51
C ILE A 157 21.99 14.81 37.48
N THR A 158 22.14 15.28 38.72
CA THR A 158 22.90 14.65 39.78
C THR A 158 21.97 14.38 40.97
N ALA A 159 21.84 13.11 41.35
CA ALA A 159 21.06 12.73 42.53
C ALA A 159 21.99 12.56 43.73
N THR A 160 21.95 13.51 44.66
CA THR A 160 22.70 13.43 45.92
C THR A 160 21.77 13.02 47.06
N GLY A 161 22.32 12.60 48.20
CA GLY A 161 21.53 12.26 49.38
C GLY A 161 20.61 13.36 49.92
N GLY A 162 20.70 14.59 49.39
CA GLY A 162 19.85 15.74 49.74
C GLY A 162 18.89 16.21 48.64
N GLY A 163 18.83 15.57 47.46
CA GLY A 163 17.92 15.95 46.38
C GLY A 163 18.46 15.71 44.96
N VAL A 164 17.72 16.17 43.95
CA VAL A 164 18.12 16.09 42.54
C VAL A 164 18.46 17.49 42.03
N ASN A 165 19.72 17.72 41.67
CA ASN A 165 20.23 19.04 41.25
C ASN A 165 21.05 18.94 39.96
N LEU A 166 21.52 20.08 39.43
CA LEU A 166 22.40 20.12 38.26
C LEU A 166 23.85 20.40 38.68
N ALA A 167 24.80 19.65 38.11
CA ALA A 167 26.22 19.85 38.33
C ALA A 167 27.03 19.46 37.08
N SER A 168 28.26 19.96 36.96
CA SER A 168 29.17 19.56 35.89
C SER A 168 29.38 18.05 35.90
N TYR A 169 29.31 17.42 34.74
CA TYR A 169 29.53 15.99 34.62
C TYR A 169 31.01 15.65 34.89
N THR A 170 31.28 14.93 35.97
CA THR A 170 32.62 14.46 36.37
C THR A 170 32.71 12.93 36.37
N GLY A 171 31.62 12.24 36.00
CA GLY A 171 31.56 10.78 36.01
C GLY A 171 31.29 10.21 37.40
N LEU A 172 30.81 11.04 38.34
CA LEU A 172 30.48 10.57 39.68
C LEU A 172 29.36 9.51 39.63
N PRO A 173 29.36 8.54 40.53
CA PRO A 173 28.34 7.50 40.57
C PRO A 173 26.90 8.07 40.70
N THR A 174 26.73 9.24 41.34
CA THR A 174 25.47 10.01 41.47
C THR A 174 24.97 10.67 40.19
N GLN A 175 25.79 10.67 39.14
CA GLN A 175 25.50 11.23 37.81
C GLN A 175 25.24 10.17 36.75
N ILE A 176 25.30 8.89 37.14
CA ILE A 176 25.12 7.74 36.26
C ILE A 176 23.73 7.16 36.47
N TRP A 177 22.95 7.15 35.40
CA TRP A 177 21.53 6.79 35.43
C TRP A 177 21.35 5.39 34.85
N GLY A 178 20.82 4.46 35.63
CA GLY A 178 20.42 3.12 35.18
C GLY A 178 19.07 3.16 34.47
N TYR A 179 18.87 2.35 33.43
CA TYR A 179 17.65 2.38 32.64
C TYR A 179 17.09 0.98 32.37
N ASN A 180 15.85 0.69 32.79
CA ASN A 180 15.21 -0.62 32.56
C ASN A 180 14.43 -0.75 31.23
N GLY A 181 14.12 0.35 30.54
CA GLY A 181 13.88 0.37 29.08
C GLY A 181 13.51 1.77 28.54
N LEU A 182 14.43 2.45 27.83
CA LEU A 182 14.19 3.79 27.26
C LEU A 182 12.95 3.78 26.35
N PRO A 183 12.15 4.85 26.27
CA PRO A 183 11.34 5.10 25.11
C PRO A 183 12.30 5.41 23.95
N ASN A 184 12.61 4.38 23.17
CA ASN A 184 13.05 4.41 21.78
C ASN A 184 14.02 5.54 21.39
N ASN A 185 15.31 5.48 21.80
CA ASN A 185 16.42 6.12 21.05
C ASN A 185 17.85 5.79 21.54
N GLU A 186 18.11 4.58 22.03
CA GLU A 186 19.29 3.91 21.45
C GLU A 186 18.99 3.76 19.95
N PRO A 187 19.97 3.85 19.03
CA PRO A 187 19.77 3.22 17.73
C PRO A 187 19.48 1.76 18.05
N VAL A 188 18.19 1.42 18.11
CA VAL A 188 17.73 0.05 17.95
C VAL A 188 18.51 -0.38 16.74
N ALA A 189 19.38 -1.37 16.90
CA ALA A 189 19.99 -2.00 15.76
C ALA A 189 18.79 -2.29 14.85
N THR A 190 18.63 -1.55 13.75
CA THR A 190 17.54 -1.82 12.83
C THR A 190 17.96 -3.18 12.35
N SER A 191 17.24 -4.21 12.84
CA SER A 191 17.51 -5.58 12.44
C SER A 191 17.52 -5.51 10.92
N PHE A 192 18.67 -5.85 10.36
CA PHE A 192 18.88 -5.70 8.93
C PHE A 192 17.69 -6.32 8.22
N SER A 193 16.98 -5.49 7.48
CA SER A 193 15.73 -5.86 6.84
C SER A 193 15.83 -5.47 5.37
N VAL A 194 15.19 -6.31 4.57
CA VAL A 194 14.86 -6.04 3.18
C VAL A 194 13.35 -5.82 3.14
N SER A 195 12.87 -4.98 2.23
CA SER A 195 11.44 -4.76 2.03
C SER A 195 10.65 -6.06 1.99
N ALA A 196 9.50 -6.06 2.67
CA ALA A 196 8.61 -7.21 2.74
C ALA A 196 7.95 -7.53 1.39
N LEU A 197 8.03 -6.63 0.40
CA LEU A 197 7.60 -6.88 -0.98
C LEU A 197 8.54 -7.83 -1.73
N LEU A 198 9.81 -7.88 -1.33
CA LEU A 198 10.80 -8.79 -1.90
C LEU A 198 10.77 -10.10 -1.11
N GLN A 199 10.44 -11.20 -1.79
CA GLN A 199 10.31 -12.53 -1.15
C GLN A 199 10.81 -13.63 -2.10
N SER A 200 10.97 -14.84 -1.58
CA SER A 200 11.12 -16.03 -2.42
C SER A 200 9.88 -16.25 -3.29
N ASN A 201 10.05 -17.00 -4.40
CA ASN A 201 9.00 -17.28 -5.40
C ASN A 201 8.50 -16.04 -6.17
N MET A 202 9.30 -14.97 -6.23
CA MET A 202 8.95 -13.75 -6.96
C MET A 202 9.42 -13.77 -8.42
N VAL A 203 8.82 -12.92 -9.25
CA VAL A 203 9.36 -12.53 -10.55
C VAL A 203 9.88 -11.10 -10.46
N ILE A 204 11.07 -10.84 -11.00
CA ILE A 204 11.62 -9.49 -11.16
C ILE A 204 11.55 -9.07 -12.63
N GLN A 205 11.43 -7.76 -12.87
CA GLN A 205 11.32 -7.21 -14.21
C GLN A 205 12.63 -7.37 -14.99
N ARG A 206 12.55 -8.04 -16.14
CA ARG A 206 13.60 -8.15 -17.14
C ARG A 206 13.86 -6.80 -17.82
N ASP A 207 15.05 -6.66 -18.38
CA ASP A 207 15.43 -5.52 -19.24
C ASP A 207 15.30 -4.15 -18.54
N LYS A 208 15.21 -4.13 -17.20
CA LYS A 208 15.25 -2.93 -16.34
C LYS A 208 16.11 -3.19 -15.10
N PRO A 209 16.80 -2.17 -14.55
CA PRO A 209 17.47 -2.31 -13.27
C PRO A 209 16.48 -2.76 -12.19
N PHE A 210 16.89 -3.69 -11.32
CA PHE A 210 16.07 -4.22 -10.23
C PHE A 210 16.46 -3.55 -8.92
N ALA A 211 15.53 -2.85 -8.29
CA ALA A 211 15.77 -2.21 -7.00
C ALA A 211 15.70 -3.22 -5.85
N VAL A 212 16.64 -3.09 -4.92
CA VAL A 212 16.62 -3.77 -3.62
C VAL A 212 16.74 -2.71 -2.54
N TRP A 213 15.85 -2.73 -1.56
CA TRP A 213 15.80 -1.71 -0.50
C TRP A 213 15.37 -2.31 0.83
N GLY A 214 15.60 -1.56 1.90
CA GLY A 214 15.18 -1.93 3.24
C GLY A 214 15.75 -1.00 4.29
N LYS A 215 15.88 -1.49 5.53
CA LYS A 215 16.41 -0.73 6.66
C LYS A 215 17.54 -1.45 7.36
N THR A 216 18.51 -0.69 7.85
CA THR A 216 19.62 -1.12 8.71
C THR A 216 20.16 0.09 9.46
N ASN A 217 21.14 -0.10 10.34
CA ASN A 217 21.78 1.00 11.05
C ASN A 217 22.30 2.07 10.08
N ALA A 218 22.10 3.34 10.43
CA ALA A 218 22.63 4.46 9.66
C ALA A 218 24.14 4.32 9.42
N GLY A 219 24.59 4.58 8.18
CA GLY A 219 25.99 4.42 7.79
C GLY A 219 26.46 2.97 7.62
N ALA A 220 25.63 1.96 7.90
CA ALA A 220 26.01 0.57 7.67
C ALA A 220 26.13 0.27 6.17
N LYS A 221 27.16 -0.50 5.82
CA LYS A 221 27.32 -1.05 4.47
C LYS A 221 26.41 -2.26 4.28
N VAL A 222 25.64 -2.23 3.20
CA VAL A 222 24.80 -3.33 2.73
C VAL A 222 25.41 -3.89 1.46
N SER A 223 25.40 -5.22 1.32
CA SER A 223 25.84 -5.94 0.15
C SER A 223 24.71 -6.82 -0.40
N VAL A 224 24.56 -6.86 -1.72
CA VAL A 224 23.58 -7.67 -2.44
C VAL A 224 24.29 -8.51 -3.50
N LYS A 225 24.05 -9.82 -3.46
CA LYS A 225 24.55 -10.81 -4.42
C LYS A 225 23.39 -11.43 -5.17
N ALA A 226 23.33 -11.21 -6.48
CA ALA A 226 22.34 -11.81 -7.36
C ALA A 226 22.92 -13.05 -8.06
N GLY A 227 22.17 -14.16 -8.10
CA GLY A 227 22.63 -15.42 -8.70
C GLY A 227 22.85 -15.35 -10.21
N TRP A 228 22.19 -14.39 -10.88
CA TRP A 228 22.33 -14.13 -12.31
C TRP A 228 23.42 -13.09 -12.63
N ASN A 229 24.19 -12.65 -11.64
CA ASN A 229 25.25 -11.64 -11.84
C ASN A 229 26.49 -11.93 -10.97
N SER A 230 27.68 -11.92 -11.59
CA SER A 230 28.95 -12.23 -10.92
C SER A 230 29.45 -11.11 -9.99
N SER A 231 28.93 -9.89 -10.11
CA SER A 231 29.32 -8.76 -9.25
C SER A 231 28.71 -8.84 -7.85
N LEU A 232 29.34 -8.15 -6.89
CA LEU A 232 28.78 -7.83 -5.57
C LEU A 232 28.37 -6.35 -5.57
N PHE A 233 27.11 -6.07 -5.29
CA PHE A 233 26.59 -4.71 -5.27
C PHE A 233 26.56 -4.19 -3.83
N THR A 234 26.95 -2.94 -3.61
CA THR A 234 27.00 -2.37 -2.26
C THR A 234 26.30 -1.01 -2.20
N ALA A 235 25.70 -0.70 -1.05
CA ALA A 235 25.20 0.63 -0.72
C ALA A 235 25.47 0.93 0.76
N THR A 236 25.31 2.19 1.14
CA THR A 236 25.39 2.65 2.51
C THR A 236 24.02 3.15 2.94
N ALA A 237 23.56 2.75 4.12
CA ALA A 237 22.30 3.27 4.66
C ALA A 237 22.42 4.76 5.00
N ASP A 238 21.37 5.52 4.70
CA ASP A 238 21.29 6.95 4.99
C ASP A 238 21.18 7.24 6.51
N GLY A 239 21.10 8.52 6.88
CA GLY A 239 20.97 8.94 8.28
C GLY A 239 19.69 8.44 8.98
N ALA A 240 18.66 8.05 8.22
CA ALA A 240 17.43 7.46 8.71
C ALA A 240 17.45 5.91 8.69
N GLY A 241 18.58 5.31 8.29
CA GLY A 241 18.76 3.87 8.20
C GLY A 241 18.16 3.23 6.96
N ASN A 242 17.67 4.00 5.99
CA ASN A 242 17.17 3.45 4.74
C ASN A 242 18.33 3.16 3.79
N TRP A 243 18.24 2.04 3.08
CA TRP A 243 19.18 1.74 2.01
C TRP A 243 18.43 1.30 0.76
N LYS A 244 18.97 1.65 -0.40
CA LYS A 244 18.47 1.22 -1.71
C LYS A 244 19.66 1.07 -2.65
N LEU A 245 19.65 0.01 -3.44
CA LEU A 245 20.58 -0.18 -4.55
C LEU A 245 19.88 -0.81 -5.75
N PHE A 246 20.56 -0.79 -6.90
CA PHE A 246 20.06 -1.38 -8.12
C PHE A 246 20.99 -2.50 -8.59
N VAL A 247 20.41 -3.67 -8.84
CA VAL A 247 21.05 -4.74 -9.62
C VAL A 247 20.83 -4.42 -11.10
N PRO A 248 21.86 -4.48 -11.97
CA PRO A 248 21.71 -4.21 -13.40
C PRO A 248 20.65 -5.08 -14.07
N ALA A 249 20.10 -4.57 -15.18
CA ALA A 249 19.12 -5.27 -15.99
C ALA A 249 19.63 -6.63 -16.46
N ALA A 250 18.72 -7.60 -16.53
CA ALA A 250 18.99 -8.94 -17.04
C ALA A 250 17.86 -9.38 -17.98
N PRO A 251 18.16 -10.21 -19.00
CA PRO A 251 17.14 -10.73 -19.90
C PRO A 251 16.23 -11.73 -19.18
N ALA A 252 15.10 -12.08 -19.81
CA ALA A 252 14.18 -13.10 -19.29
C ALA A 252 14.92 -14.42 -18.96
N ASN A 253 14.65 -14.96 -17.79
CA ASN A 253 15.21 -16.23 -17.33
C ASN A 253 14.17 -17.00 -16.50
N GLY A 254 13.71 -18.12 -17.04
CA GLY A 254 12.76 -19.01 -16.39
C GLY A 254 13.38 -20.05 -15.45
N THR A 255 14.68 -19.98 -15.20
CA THR A 255 15.41 -20.84 -14.25
C THR A 255 15.50 -20.11 -12.90
N ALA A 256 15.12 -20.82 -11.83
CA ALA A 256 15.16 -20.30 -10.46
C ALA A 256 16.54 -19.73 -10.10
N GLN A 257 16.56 -18.47 -9.67
CA GLN A 257 17.74 -17.80 -9.16
C GLN A 257 17.67 -17.56 -7.65
N THR A 258 18.79 -17.11 -7.08
CA THR A 258 18.86 -16.65 -5.68
C THR A 258 19.26 -15.18 -5.60
N LEU A 259 18.81 -14.49 -4.56
CA LEU A 259 19.28 -13.15 -4.21
C LEU A 259 19.61 -13.14 -2.72
N THR A 260 20.82 -12.73 -2.36
CA THR A 260 21.27 -12.68 -0.96
C THR A 260 21.62 -11.25 -0.61
N CYS A 261 21.00 -10.71 0.43
CA CYS A 261 21.25 -9.39 0.97
C CYS A 261 21.90 -9.52 2.35
N SER A 262 22.87 -8.66 2.68
CA SER A 262 23.59 -8.73 3.96
C SER A 262 24.03 -7.35 4.41
N ALA A 263 24.09 -7.15 5.73
CA ALA A 263 24.75 -6.02 6.37
C ALA A 263 25.73 -6.55 7.43
N ASN A 264 26.73 -5.76 7.81
CA ASN A 264 27.70 -6.16 8.83
C ASN A 264 26.98 -6.46 10.17
N GLY A 265 27.07 -7.69 10.66
CA GLY A 265 26.52 -8.13 11.96
C GLY A 265 25.37 -9.16 11.85
N PRO A 266 24.20 -8.81 11.28
CA PRO A 266 23.05 -9.72 11.21
C PRO A 266 23.17 -10.87 10.19
N LYS A 267 22.32 -11.90 10.35
CA LYS A 267 22.21 -13.00 9.38
C LYS A 267 21.75 -12.49 8.00
N PRO A 268 22.34 -12.95 6.89
CA PRO A 268 21.89 -12.63 5.54
C PRO A 268 20.42 -12.99 5.30
N VAL A 269 19.72 -12.15 4.53
CA VAL A 269 18.40 -12.45 3.97
C VAL A 269 18.60 -13.08 2.60
N LYS A 270 18.12 -14.32 2.41
CA LYS A 270 18.24 -15.05 1.15
C LYS A 270 16.86 -15.32 0.56
N PHE A 271 16.68 -14.89 -0.68
CA PHE A 271 15.52 -15.21 -1.52
C PHE A 271 15.89 -16.32 -2.50
N THR A 272 14.95 -17.24 -2.70
CA THR A 272 15.07 -18.41 -3.59
C THR A 272 13.90 -18.43 -4.57
N ASP A 273 14.04 -19.15 -5.69
CA ASP A 273 13.04 -19.18 -6.75
C ASP A 273 12.69 -17.76 -7.27
N VAL A 274 13.74 -16.97 -7.51
CA VAL A 274 13.61 -15.66 -8.17
C VAL A 274 13.68 -15.88 -9.67
N LEU A 275 12.60 -15.58 -10.40
CA LEU A 275 12.56 -15.62 -11.86
C LEU A 275 12.76 -14.23 -12.44
N ILE A 276 13.26 -14.15 -13.68
CA ILE A 276 13.43 -12.87 -14.39
C ILE A 276 12.45 -12.87 -15.57
N GLY A 277 11.52 -11.92 -15.58
CA GLY A 277 10.39 -11.93 -16.51
C GLY A 277 9.66 -10.59 -16.54
N ASP A 278 8.39 -10.57 -16.93
CA ASP A 278 7.62 -9.33 -16.96
C ASP A 278 6.74 -9.20 -15.69
N VAL A 279 6.81 -8.06 -15.02
CA VAL A 279 6.07 -7.78 -13.77
C VAL A 279 5.00 -6.73 -14.02
N TRP A 280 3.75 -7.02 -13.68
CA TRP A 280 2.62 -6.10 -13.85
C TRP A 280 1.95 -5.78 -12.53
N VAL A 281 1.53 -4.52 -12.37
CA VAL A 281 0.67 -4.12 -11.24
C VAL A 281 -0.78 -4.13 -11.71
N CYS A 282 -1.58 -5.00 -11.12
CA CYS A 282 -2.98 -5.20 -11.45
C CYS A 282 -3.85 -4.55 -10.36
N SER A 283 -4.52 -3.45 -10.67
CA SER A 283 -5.21 -2.61 -9.68
C SER A 283 -6.67 -2.37 -10.02
N GLY A 284 -7.43 -1.89 -9.03
CA GLY A 284 -8.82 -1.49 -9.18
C GLY A 284 -9.68 -2.01 -8.04
N GLN A 285 -10.84 -2.56 -8.36
CA GLN A 285 -11.82 -3.00 -7.36
C GLN A 285 -12.15 -4.50 -7.43
N SER A 286 -13.37 -4.89 -7.02
CA SER A 286 -13.79 -6.28 -6.83
C SER A 286 -13.55 -7.15 -8.07
N ASN A 287 -13.89 -6.67 -9.27
CA ASN A 287 -13.69 -7.45 -10.49
C ASN A 287 -12.19 -7.67 -10.85
N MET A 288 -11.27 -6.87 -10.30
CA MET A 288 -9.82 -7.14 -10.34
C MET A 288 -9.37 -8.07 -9.21
N SER A 289 -9.95 -7.96 -8.02
CA SER A 289 -9.51 -8.74 -6.84
C SER A 289 -10.11 -10.14 -6.75
N MET A 290 -11.26 -10.39 -7.39
CA MET A 290 -12.00 -11.65 -7.28
C MET A 290 -11.16 -12.88 -7.66
N PRO A 291 -11.25 -13.95 -6.88
CA PRO A 291 -10.46 -15.14 -7.11
C PRO A 291 -11.02 -16.02 -8.24
N MET A 292 -10.27 -17.06 -8.60
CA MET A 292 -10.75 -18.10 -9.53
C MET A 292 -11.91 -18.91 -8.95
N ASN A 293 -11.81 -19.27 -7.67
CA ASN A 293 -12.77 -20.13 -6.99
C ASN A 293 -14.02 -19.37 -6.53
N ARG A 294 -15.07 -20.13 -6.20
CA ARG A 294 -16.30 -19.67 -5.56
C ARG A 294 -16.02 -18.93 -4.25
N GLN A 295 -16.77 -17.84 -4.01
CA GLN A 295 -16.71 -17.00 -2.81
C GLN A 295 -18.12 -16.66 -2.33
N ASP A 296 -18.72 -17.59 -1.59
CA ASP A 296 -20.12 -17.47 -1.17
C ASP A 296 -20.40 -16.26 -0.25
N ASN A 297 -19.42 -15.83 0.55
CA ASN A 297 -19.65 -14.86 1.63
C ASN A 297 -19.03 -13.47 1.41
N ASN A 298 -18.13 -13.29 0.44
CA ASN A 298 -17.32 -12.06 0.33
C ASN A 298 -17.70 -11.13 -0.84
N PHE A 299 -18.45 -11.63 -1.82
CA PHE A 299 -18.74 -10.87 -3.06
C PHE A 299 -20.19 -10.98 -3.51
N GLY A 300 -21.13 -11.16 -2.58
CA GLY A 300 -22.57 -11.21 -2.89
C GLY A 300 -22.94 -12.40 -3.77
N GLY A 301 -22.40 -13.58 -3.48
CA GLY A 301 -22.68 -14.80 -4.25
C GLY A 301 -21.83 -14.95 -5.52
N PHE A 302 -20.58 -14.49 -5.53
CA PHE A 302 -19.68 -14.80 -6.65
C PHE A 302 -19.42 -16.31 -6.71
N HIS A 303 -19.95 -16.96 -7.75
CA HIS A 303 -19.94 -18.42 -7.91
C HIS A 303 -18.65 -18.98 -8.52
N GLY A 304 -17.57 -18.20 -8.51
CA GLY A 304 -16.33 -18.53 -9.20
C GLY A 304 -16.37 -18.13 -10.66
N VAL A 305 -15.24 -18.27 -11.35
CA VAL A 305 -15.22 -18.09 -12.81
C VAL A 305 -16.01 -19.20 -13.50
N LEU A 306 -16.44 -18.95 -14.74
CA LEU A 306 -17.06 -20.00 -15.55
C LEU A 306 -16.14 -21.25 -15.60
N ASN A 307 -16.68 -22.41 -15.24
CA ASN A 307 -15.94 -23.69 -15.13
C ASN A 307 -14.74 -23.63 -14.18
N TYR A 308 -14.86 -22.94 -13.03
CA TYR A 308 -13.74 -22.72 -12.11
C TYR A 308 -13.00 -24.01 -11.70
N GLU A 309 -13.69 -25.13 -11.51
CA GLU A 309 -13.04 -26.39 -11.10
C GLU A 309 -12.03 -26.87 -12.14
N ALA A 310 -12.42 -26.87 -13.42
CA ALA A 310 -11.54 -27.26 -14.53
C ALA A 310 -10.44 -26.22 -14.75
N GLU A 311 -10.74 -24.92 -14.67
CA GLU A 311 -9.75 -23.86 -14.84
C GLU A 311 -8.71 -23.84 -13.71
N ILE A 312 -9.11 -24.17 -12.47
CA ILE A 312 -8.20 -24.33 -11.31
C ILE A 312 -7.36 -25.58 -11.44
N ALA A 313 -7.95 -26.72 -11.83
CA ALA A 313 -7.20 -27.96 -12.07
C ALA A 313 -6.14 -27.79 -13.16
N ALA A 314 -6.43 -26.98 -14.20
CA ALA A 314 -5.51 -26.67 -15.28
C ALA A 314 -4.50 -25.55 -14.96
N ALA A 315 -4.62 -24.85 -13.83
CA ALA A 315 -3.77 -23.72 -13.46
C ALA A 315 -2.38 -24.15 -12.97
N ASN A 316 -1.60 -24.82 -13.81
CA ASN A 316 -0.27 -25.34 -13.49
C ASN A 316 0.83 -24.65 -14.33
N TYR A 317 1.11 -23.38 -14.01
CA TYR A 317 2.08 -22.55 -14.72
C TYR A 317 3.13 -22.01 -13.74
N PRO A 318 4.13 -22.81 -13.31
CA PRO A 318 5.02 -22.44 -12.20
C PRO A 318 5.89 -21.20 -12.44
N ARG A 319 5.99 -20.72 -13.69
CA ARG A 319 6.64 -19.47 -14.10
C ARG A 319 5.72 -18.24 -14.02
N ILE A 320 4.47 -18.43 -13.63
CA ILE A 320 3.54 -17.35 -13.28
C ILE A 320 3.50 -17.27 -11.76
N LYS A 321 3.77 -16.08 -11.22
CA LYS A 321 3.72 -15.80 -9.78
C LYS A 321 2.76 -14.65 -9.52
N MET A 322 2.03 -14.72 -8.41
CA MET A 322 1.08 -13.69 -8.02
C MET A 322 1.28 -13.28 -6.58
N MET A 323 1.28 -11.98 -6.31
CA MET A 323 1.18 -11.42 -4.97
C MET A 323 -0.11 -10.59 -4.91
N VAL A 324 -1.04 -10.95 -4.04
CA VAL A 324 -2.19 -10.09 -3.72
C VAL A 324 -1.81 -9.22 -2.53
N ILE A 325 -1.83 -7.91 -2.75
CA ILE A 325 -1.56 -6.91 -1.73
C ILE A 325 -2.71 -6.91 -0.72
N ARG A 326 -2.40 -7.05 0.56
CA ARG A 326 -3.39 -6.97 1.63
C ARG A 326 -3.99 -5.57 1.66
N ASN A 327 -5.31 -5.51 1.81
CA ASN A 327 -6.04 -4.25 1.90
C ASN A 327 -5.47 -3.41 3.05
N ALA A 328 -5.06 -2.19 2.72
CA ALA A 328 -4.55 -1.22 3.67
C ALA A 328 -4.98 0.18 3.22
N SER A 329 -5.19 1.07 4.18
CA SER A 329 -5.48 2.48 3.93
C SER A 329 -4.71 3.31 4.94
N ASN A 330 -4.16 4.45 4.53
CA ASN A 330 -3.48 5.35 5.44
C ASN A 330 -3.66 6.82 5.05
N GLY A 331 -3.74 7.71 6.05
CA GLY A 331 -3.92 9.15 5.81
C GLY A 331 -2.74 9.82 5.09
N THR A 332 -1.55 9.21 5.15
CA THR A 332 -0.33 9.68 4.49
C THR A 332 0.37 8.54 3.74
N PRO A 333 1.19 8.83 2.72
CA PRO A 333 1.91 7.80 1.99
C PRO A 333 2.78 6.91 2.90
N LEU A 334 2.66 5.59 2.76
CA LEU A 334 3.47 4.60 3.48
C LEU A 334 4.68 4.19 2.66
N GLU A 335 5.88 4.39 3.22
CA GLU A 335 7.12 3.95 2.57
C GLU A 335 7.22 2.43 2.40
N GLU A 336 6.61 1.67 3.33
CA GLU A 336 6.68 0.22 3.38
C GLU A 336 5.38 -0.36 3.95
N LEU A 337 4.94 -1.48 3.38
CA LEU A 337 3.88 -2.30 3.97
C LEU A 337 4.52 -3.32 4.92
N SER A 338 4.12 -3.34 6.18
CA SER A 338 4.60 -4.34 7.14
C SER A 338 4.15 -5.77 6.80
N ASN A 339 3.05 -5.91 6.05
CA ASN A 339 2.48 -7.21 5.70
C ASN A 339 1.86 -7.21 4.29
N PRO A 340 2.66 -7.02 3.23
CA PRO A 340 2.13 -6.73 1.89
C PRO A 340 1.33 -7.90 1.31
N GLY A 341 1.69 -9.14 1.61
CA GLY A 341 1.12 -10.31 0.94
C GLY A 341 2.17 -11.41 0.86
N THR A 342 1.90 -12.45 0.08
CA THR A 342 2.89 -13.48 -0.22
C THR A 342 2.90 -13.78 -1.70
N TRP A 343 4.09 -13.93 -2.28
CA TRP A 343 4.25 -14.43 -3.65
C TRP A 343 3.84 -15.91 -3.71
N LEU A 344 2.82 -16.21 -4.53
CA LEU A 344 2.31 -17.54 -4.76
C LEU A 344 2.64 -18.00 -6.18
N THR A 345 3.16 -19.22 -6.29
CA THR A 345 3.32 -19.91 -7.57
C THR A 345 1.97 -20.33 -8.13
N CYS A 346 1.73 -20.13 -9.43
CA CYS A 346 0.54 -20.64 -10.10
C CYS A 346 0.60 -22.19 -10.16
N ASN A 347 -0.21 -22.82 -9.32
CA ASN A 347 -0.50 -24.24 -9.28
C ASN A 347 -1.97 -24.41 -8.82
N PRO A 348 -2.59 -25.61 -9.00
CA PRO A 348 -3.99 -25.81 -8.64
C PRO A 348 -4.32 -25.49 -7.18
N THR A 349 -3.43 -25.81 -6.24
CA THR A 349 -3.61 -25.53 -4.80
C THR A 349 -3.73 -24.03 -4.52
N ASN A 350 -2.83 -23.22 -5.06
CA ASN A 350 -2.84 -21.77 -4.87
C ASN A 350 -3.98 -21.11 -5.65
N ALA A 351 -4.29 -21.58 -6.86
CA ALA A 351 -5.39 -21.10 -7.69
C ALA A 351 -6.77 -21.35 -7.04
N ALA A 352 -6.90 -22.37 -6.18
CA ALA A 352 -8.11 -22.63 -5.41
C ALA A 352 -8.37 -21.63 -4.27
N THR A 353 -7.39 -20.79 -3.91
CA THR A 353 -7.48 -19.86 -2.79
C THR A 353 -8.08 -18.51 -3.17
N ALA A 354 -8.54 -17.75 -2.17
CA ALA A 354 -8.95 -16.35 -2.35
C ALA A 354 -7.79 -15.41 -2.73
N LYS A 355 -6.53 -15.88 -2.69
CA LYS A 355 -5.31 -15.09 -2.95
C LYS A 355 -4.85 -15.20 -4.40
N PHE A 356 -5.73 -15.59 -5.31
CA PHE A 356 -5.40 -15.79 -6.72
C PHE A 356 -6.45 -15.16 -7.63
N SER A 357 -6.23 -13.87 -7.96
CA SER A 357 -7.14 -13.06 -8.80
C SER A 357 -7.35 -13.71 -10.17
N ALA A 358 -8.61 -13.88 -10.55
CA ALA A 358 -8.99 -14.46 -11.83
C ALA A 358 -8.55 -13.59 -13.01
N THR A 359 -8.88 -12.29 -12.98
CA THR A 359 -8.54 -11.36 -14.06
C THR A 359 -7.03 -11.29 -14.26
N ALA A 360 -6.26 -11.17 -13.17
CA ALA A 360 -4.80 -11.12 -13.24
C ALA A 360 -4.18 -12.46 -13.68
N TYR A 361 -4.77 -13.59 -13.28
CA TYR A 361 -4.34 -14.92 -13.74
C TYR A 361 -4.50 -15.07 -15.26
N TYR A 362 -5.69 -14.79 -15.79
CA TYR A 362 -5.94 -14.93 -17.22
C TYR A 362 -5.07 -14.00 -18.06
N PHE A 363 -4.84 -12.77 -17.56
CA PHE A 363 -3.87 -11.85 -18.13
C PHE A 363 -2.46 -12.46 -18.18
N ALA A 364 -1.94 -12.88 -17.03
CA ALA A 364 -0.59 -13.44 -16.92
C ALA A 364 -0.42 -14.72 -17.74
N ARG A 365 -1.44 -15.60 -17.74
CA ARG A 365 -1.45 -16.84 -18.52
C ARG A 365 -1.31 -16.55 -20.00
N MET A 366 -2.10 -15.64 -20.55
CA MET A 366 -2.06 -15.33 -21.97
C MET A 366 -0.72 -14.70 -22.38
N ILE A 367 -0.16 -13.79 -21.58
CA ILE A 367 1.20 -13.26 -21.83
C ILE A 367 2.22 -14.40 -21.83
N HIS A 368 2.20 -15.24 -20.80
CA HIS A 368 3.14 -16.35 -20.66
C HIS A 368 3.05 -17.34 -21.82
N THR A 369 1.84 -17.73 -22.25
CA THR A 369 1.67 -18.76 -23.29
C THR A 369 1.86 -18.22 -24.70
N SER A 370 1.67 -16.90 -24.91
CA SER A 370 1.76 -16.28 -26.24
C SER A 370 3.14 -15.70 -26.55
N THR A 371 4.00 -15.53 -25.54
CA THR A 371 5.36 -15.01 -25.74
C THR A 371 6.33 -16.15 -26.11
N PRO A 372 7.34 -15.87 -26.97
CA PRO A 372 8.41 -16.81 -27.23
C PRO A 372 9.09 -17.26 -25.94
N ASN A 373 9.48 -18.52 -25.85
CA ASN A 373 10.13 -19.15 -24.68
C ASN A 373 9.32 -19.14 -23.38
N LYS A 374 8.04 -18.74 -23.43
CA LYS A 374 7.14 -18.68 -22.27
C LYS A 374 7.74 -17.87 -21.13
N ILE A 375 7.84 -16.55 -21.35
CA ILE A 375 8.47 -15.60 -20.42
C ILE A 375 7.81 -15.70 -19.03
N PRO A 376 8.56 -15.73 -17.91
CA PRO A 376 7.96 -15.67 -16.58
C PRO A 376 7.12 -14.41 -16.39
N VAL A 377 5.99 -14.51 -15.69
CA VAL A 377 5.11 -13.36 -15.46
C VAL A 377 4.80 -13.22 -13.98
N GLY A 378 5.15 -12.07 -13.41
CA GLY A 378 4.75 -11.67 -12.07
C GLY A 378 3.56 -10.72 -12.12
N VAL A 379 2.54 -10.95 -11.31
CA VAL A 379 1.42 -10.02 -11.13
C VAL A 379 1.29 -9.61 -9.67
N VAL A 380 1.38 -8.31 -9.41
CA VAL A 380 1.14 -7.70 -8.10
C VAL A 380 -0.26 -7.11 -8.10
N VAL A 381 -1.19 -7.74 -7.43
CA VAL A 381 -2.61 -7.37 -7.41
C VAL A 381 -2.87 -6.43 -6.24
N SER A 382 -3.15 -5.16 -6.53
CA SER A 382 -3.50 -4.13 -5.55
C SER A 382 -4.94 -3.68 -5.81
N ALA A 383 -5.93 -4.42 -5.33
CA ALA A 383 -7.32 -4.14 -5.64
C ALA A 383 -8.26 -4.37 -4.45
N VAL A 384 -9.24 -3.49 -4.28
CA VAL A 384 -10.15 -3.48 -3.13
C VAL A 384 -11.59 -3.26 -3.59
N GLY A 385 -12.49 -4.17 -3.22
CA GLY A 385 -13.91 -4.11 -3.59
C GLY A 385 -14.61 -2.83 -3.13
N ALA A 386 -15.59 -2.38 -3.91
CA ALA A 386 -16.41 -1.20 -3.62
C ALA A 386 -15.63 0.09 -3.36
N THR A 387 -14.55 0.32 -4.12
CA THR A 387 -13.72 1.52 -4.00
C THR A 387 -13.91 2.51 -5.14
N TYR A 388 -13.71 3.78 -4.82
CA TYR A 388 -13.81 4.91 -5.73
C TYR A 388 -12.42 5.36 -6.19
N ILE A 389 -12.31 5.94 -7.39
CA ILE A 389 -11.02 6.30 -8.00
C ILE A 389 -10.21 7.34 -7.19
N GLU A 390 -10.87 8.22 -6.45
CA GLU A 390 -10.24 9.20 -5.57
C GLU A 390 -9.49 8.55 -4.40
N GLN A 391 -9.87 7.34 -3.99
CA GLN A 391 -9.12 6.59 -2.98
C GLN A 391 -7.77 6.10 -3.53
N TRP A 392 -7.68 5.95 -4.85
CA TRP A 392 -6.52 5.47 -5.61
C TRP A 392 -5.67 6.60 -6.23
N SER A 393 -6.07 7.86 -6.01
CA SER A 393 -5.37 9.06 -6.51
C SER A 393 -4.64 9.78 -5.37
N SER A 394 -3.44 10.31 -5.62
CA SER A 394 -2.71 11.08 -4.62
C SER A 394 -3.45 12.36 -4.23
N ALA A 395 -3.23 12.82 -2.99
CA ALA A 395 -3.83 14.07 -2.50
C ALA A 395 -3.39 15.27 -3.35
N GLU A 396 -2.14 15.25 -3.82
CA GLU A 396 -1.59 16.24 -4.75
C GLU A 396 -2.35 16.22 -6.08
N THR A 397 -2.57 15.04 -6.67
CA THR A 397 -3.32 14.87 -7.93
C THR A 397 -4.74 15.42 -7.83
N ILE A 398 -5.43 15.14 -6.72
CA ILE A 398 -6.79 15.63 -6.49
C ILE A 398 -6.77 17.15 -6.28
N ALA A 399 -5.80 17.69 -5.54
CA ALA A 399 -5.75 19.10 -5.19
C ALA A 399 -5.28 20.02 -6.33
N LYS A 400 -4.55 19.47 -7.32
CA LYS A 400 -3.93 20.24 -8.41
C LYS A 400 -4.94 20.85 -9.38
N ASP A 401 -6.07 20.20 -9.60
CA ASP A 401 -7.13 20.69 -10.48
C ASP A 401 -8.35 21.17 -9.66
N PRO A 402 -8.89 22.39 -9.89
CA PRO A 402 -10.02 22.91 -9.11
C PRO A 402 -11.28 22.04 -9.17
N ILE A 403 -11.55 21.41 -10.32
CA ILE A 403 -12.72 20.53 -10.51
C ILE A 403 -12.53 19.27 -9.68
N THR A 404 -11.37 18.61 -9.79
CA THR A 404 -11.12 17.39 -9.00
C THR A 404 -11.06 17.68 -7.51
N LYS A 405 -10.46 18.81 -7.11
CA LYS A 405 -10.38 19.24 -5.71
C LYS A 405 -11.78 19.46 -5.14
N SER A 406 -12.61 20.25 -5.82
CA SER A 406 -13.96 20.56 -5.35
C SER A 406 -14.84 19.31 -5.30
N TYR A 407 -14.68 18.38 -6.25
CA TYR A 407 -15.56 17.23 -6.35
C TYR A 407 -15.16 16.04 -5.46
N TYR A 408 -13.85 15.78 -5.31
CA TYR A 408 -13.35 14.54 -4.69
C TYR A 408 -12.65 14.74 -3.34
N ALA A 409 -12.02 15.88 -3.05
CA ALA A 409 -11.06 16.00 -1.93
C ALA A 409 -11.59 15.59 -0.55
N SER A 410 -12.88 15.79 -0.28
CA SER A 410 -13.53 15.44 0.99
C SER A 410 -14.35 14.15 0.95
N LYS A 411 -14.32 13.40 -0.16
CA LYS A 411 -15.11 12.17 -0.35
C LYS A 411 -14.32 10.92 -0.03
N HIS A 412 -15.04 9.91 0.47
CA HIS A 412 -14.66 8.49 0.53
C HIS A 412 -13.26 8.21 1.12
N SER A 413 -12.76 9.05 2.05
CA SER A 413 -11.39 8.96 2.54
C SER A 413 -10.36 8.95 1.40
N SER A 414 -10.48 9.95 0.51
CA SER A 414 -9.61 10.15 -0.65
C SER A 414 -8.13 9.93 -0.33
N SER A 415 -7.43 9.36 -1.31
CA SER A 415 -6.00 9.02 -1.25
C SER A 415 -5.60 7.92 -0.26
N GLY A 416 -6.50 7.42 0.59
CA GLY A 416 -6.18 6.41 1.60
C GLY A 416 -5.55 5.12 1.04
N LEU A 417 -6.12 4.59 -0.05
CA LEU A 417 -5.63 3.36 -0.69
C LEU A 417 -4.39 3.63 -1.54
N TYR A 418 -4.30 4.76 -2.23
CA TYR A 418 -3.08 5.20 -2.92
C TYR A 418 -1.90 5.20 -1.96
N ASN A 419 -2.08 5.89 -0.82
CA ASN A 419 -1.06 6.08 0.19
C ASN A 419 -0.49 4.76 0.72
N ALA A 420 -1.34 3.75 0.92
CA ALA A 420 -0.91 2.48 1.49
C ALA A 420 -0.57 1.41 0.44
N MET A 421 -1.35 1.29 -0.63
CA MET A 421 -1.28 0.14 -1.54
C MET A 421 -0.56 0.42 -2.86
N ILE A 422 -0.48 1.68 -3.30
CA ILE A 422 0.20 2.06 -4.55
C ILE A 422 1.56 2.69 -4.26
N TYR A 423 1.60 3.65 -3.33
CA TYR A 423 2.82 4.37 -2.98
C TYR A 423 3.92 3.43 -2.46
N SER A 424 3.54 2.42 -1.69
CA SER A 424 4.44 1.37 -1.18
C SER A 424 5.09 0.53 -2.29
N LEU A 425 4.50 0.49 -3.49
CA LEU A 425 4.98 -0.29 -4.63
C LEU A 425 5.96 0.48 -5.52
N LYS A 426 6.18 1.78 -5.27
CA LYS A 426 6.93 2.70 -6.16
C LYS A 426 8.35 2.25 -6.52
N ASN A 427 8.97 1.42 -5.67
CA ASN A 427 10.32 0.91 -5.88
C ASN A 427 10.37 -0.34 -6.77
N LEU A 428 9.24 -0.99 -7.06
CA LEU A 428 9.20 -2.15 -7.95
C LEU A 428 9.50 -1.75 -9.38
N SER A 429 10.43 -2.46 -10.01
CA SER A 429 10.61 -2.41 -11.46
C SER A 429 9.49 -3.20 -12.12
N ILE A 430 8.76 -2.57 -13.05
CA ILE A 430 7.55 -3.17 -13.67
C ILE A 430 7.51 -2.95 -15.18
N LYS A 431 6.76 -3.80 -15.88
CA LYS A 431 6.43 -3.69 -17.30
C LYS A 431 5.33 -2.65 -17.53
N GLY A 432 4.27 -2.65 -16.72
CA GLY A 432 3.14 -1.74 -16.81
C GLY A 432 2.02 -2.03 -15.82
N PHE A 433 0.86 -1.40 -16.04
CA PHE A 433 -0.31 -1.49 -15.18
C PHE A 433 -1.53 -2.07 -15.90
N THR A 434 -2.38 -2.77 -15.16
CA THR A 434 -3.77 -3.02 -15.55
C THR A 434 -4.75 -2.45 -14.53
N TRP A 435 -5.87 -1.88 -14.98
CA TRP A 435 -6.86 -1.20 -14.13
C TRP A 435 -8.29 -1.67 -14.43
N TYR A 436 -8.98 -2.22 -13.44
CA TYR A 436 -10.40 -2.56 -13.56
C TYR A 436 -11.20 -1.97 -12.39
N GLN A 437 -11.75 -0.79 -12.63
CA GLN A 437 -12.57 -0.04 -11.69
C GLN A 437 -13.50 0.91 -12.42
N GLY A 438 -14.59 1.24 -11.76
CA GLY A 438 -15.47 2.34 -12.13
C GLY A 438 -16.87 2.21 -11.58
N GLU A 439 -17.26 1.03 -11.10
CA GLU A 439 -18.62 0.70 -10.70
C GLU A 439 -19.17 1.69 -9.65
N GLN A 440 -18.32 2.09 -8.70
CA GLN A 440 -18.67 3.07 -7.67
C GLN A 440 -18.74 4.52 -8.19
N ASN A 441 -18.05 4.84 -9.29
CA ASN A 441 -18.02 6.18 -9.90
C ASN A 441 -19.04 6.35 -11.04
N THR A 442 -19.93 5.37 -11.28
CA THR A 442 -20.96 5.44 -12.34
C THR A 442 -21.94 6.59 -12.17
N SER A 443 -22.03 7.17 -10.98
CA SER A 443 -22.88 8.32 -10.64
C SER A 443 -22.11 9.64 -10.52
N ASP A 444 -20.85 9.70 -10.96
CA ASP A 444 -20.09 10.95 -10.94
C ASP A 444 -20.77 12.01 -11.84
N LEU A 445 -20.86 13.25 -11.34
CA LEU A 445 -21.54 14.36 -12.02
C LEU A 445 -20.70 15.65 -11.98
N PRO A 446 -20.34 16.24 -13.15
CA PRO A 446 -20.47 15.64 -14.48
C PRO A 446 -19.60 14.37 -14.62
N ILE A 447 -20.03 13.43 -15.45
CA ILE A 447 -19.33 12.13 -15.64
C ILE A 447 -17.89 12.31 -16.15
N SER A 448 -17.59 13.45 -16.77
CA SER A 448 -16.26 13.85 -17.21
C SER A 448 -15.26 14.02 -16.05
N ASN A 449 -15.73 14.22 -14.81
CA ASN A 449 -14.86 14.27 -13.63
C ASN A 449 -14.07 12.98 -13.46
N TYR A 450 -14.71 11.83 -13.71
CA TYR A 450 -14.02 10.54 -13.71
C TYR A 450 -12.91 10.49 -14.76
N THR A 451 -13.20 10.98 -15.98
CA THR A 451 -12.20 11.04 -17.07
C THR A 451 -11.00 11.87 -16.64
N LEU A 452 -11.24 13.08 -16.09
CA LEU A 452 -10.21 14.00 -15.67
C LEU A 452 -9.34 13.39 -14.56
N LEU A 453 -9.96 12.90 -13.48
CA LEU A 453 -9.22 12.31 -12.37
C LEU A 453 -8.46 11.05 -12.79
N ASN A 454 -9.04 10.18 -13.61
CA ASN A 454 -8.36 8.96 -14.08
C ASN A 454 -7.11 9.28 -14.92
N ARG A 455 -7.20 10.25 -15.84
CA ARG A 455 -6.03 10.70 -16.62
C ARG A 455 -4.93 11.27 -15.73
N ASN A 456 -5.31 12.04 -14.72
CA ASN A 456 -4.36 12.61 -13.77
C ASN A 456 -3.72 11.52 -12.89
N MET A 457 -4.51 10.54 -12.41
CA MET A 457 -4.04 9.38 -11.66
C MET A 457 -3.03 8.54 -12.46
N ILE A 458 -3.29 8.27 -13.75
CA ILE A 458 -2.34 7.55 -14.62
C ILE A 458 -1.00 8.30 -14.70
N THR A 459 -1.05 9.62 -14.84
CA THR A 459 0.14 10.47 -14.92
C THR A 459 0.92 10.48 -13.60
N ASP A 460 0.21 10.60 -12.48
CA ASP A 460 0.75 10.54 -11.12
C ASP A 460 1.44 9.20 -10.86
N TRP A 461 0.80 8.07 -11.18
CA TRP A 461 1.39 6.74 -10.97
C TRP A 461 2.64 6.52 -11.83
N ARG A 462 2.64 6.97 -13.09
CA ARG A 462 3.85 6.91 -13.94
C ARG A 462 4.98 7.74 -13.35
N THR A 463 4.66 8.91 -12.80
CA THR A 463 5.62 9.79 -12.13
C THR A 463 6.17 9.14 -10.86
N LEU A 464 5.30 8.56 -10.03
CA LEU A 464 5.65 7.85 -8.81
C LEU A 464 6.62 6.70 -9.06
N PHE A 465 6.35 5.85 -10.06
CA PHE A 465 7.20 4.71 -10.40
C PHE A 465 8.47 5.11 -11.15
N ASN A 466 8.46 6.27 -11.81
CA ASN A 466 9.60 6.88 -12.50
C ASN A 466 10.38 5.93 -13.43
N GLN A 467 9.66 5.21 -14.30
CA GLN A 467 10.21 4.19 -15.21
C GLN A 467 9.86 4.46 -16.67
N GLY A 468 9.81 5.74 -17.03
CA GLY A 468 9.34 6.24 -18.32
C GLY A 468 7.83 6.11 -18.50
N THR A 469 7.34 6.25 -19.73
CA THR A 469 5.91 6.07 -20.03
C THR A 469 5.55 4.58 -20.00
N LEU A 470 5.17 4.08 -18.82
CA LEU A 470 4.69 2.72 -18.60
C LEU A 470 3.32 2.49 -19.27
N PRO A 471 3.10 1.36 -19.99
CA PRO A 471 1.79 0.95 -20.48
C PRO A 471 0.75 0.90 -19.37
N PHE A 472 -0.47 1.35 -19.70
CA PHE A 472 -1.60 1.36 -18.75
C PHE A 472 -2.87 0.87 -19.45
N TYR A 473 -3.27 -0.37 -19.16
CA TYR A 473 -4.43 -1.00 -19.79
C TYR A 473 -5.61 -1.07 -18.84
N PHE A 474 -6.77 -0.58 -19.25
CA PHE A 474 -7.94 -0.52 -18.38
C PHE A 474 -9.16 -1.19 -18.97
N VAL A 475 -10.14 -1.53 -18.13
CA VAL A 475 -11.35 -2.25 -18.54
C VAL A 475 -12.54 -1.29 -18.59
N GLN A 476 -13.28 -1.32 -19.70
CA GLN A 476 -14.58 -0.64 -19.81
C GLN A 476 -15.65 -1.44 -19.07
N LEU A 477 -16.53 -0.82 -18.30
CA LEU A 477 -17.56 -1.58 -17.58
C LEU A 477 -18.55 -2.25 -18.56
N PRO A 478 -18.97 -3.50 -18.28
CA PRO A 478 -20.08 -4.11 -18.99
C PRO A 478 -21.37 -3.33 -18.72
N PRO A 479 -22.38 -3.48 -19.58
CA PRO A 479 -23.70 -2.94 -19.31
C PRO A 479 -24.31 -3.58 -18.05
N LEU A 480 -24.98 -2.81 -17.20
CA LEU A 480 -25.72 -3.38 -16.06
C LEU A 480 -27.23 -3.23 -16.31
N GLY A 481 -27.89 -4.38 -16.40
CA GLY A 481 -29.31 -4.57 -16.68
C GLY A 481 -30.24 -3.75 -15.80
N THR A 482 -29.94 -3.71 -14.51
CA THR A 482 -30.72 -2.93 -13.52
C THR A 482 -30.66 -1.42 -13.76
N LEU A 483 -29.77 -0.93 -14.62
CA LEU A 483 -29.60 0.50 -14.91
C LEU A 483 -30.17 0.91 -16.27
N PHE A 484 -30.82 0.02 -17.04
CA PHE A 484 -31.42 0.40 -18.32
C PHE A 484 -32.60 1.35 -18.20
N THR A 485 -33.27 1.37 -17.06
CA THR A 485 -34.39 2.27 -16.78
C THR A 485 -33.94 3.59 -16.14
N ASP A 486 -32.67 3.69 -15.73
CA ASP A 486 -32.09 4.93 -15.19
C ASP A 486 -31.62 5.81 -16.36
N GLU A 487 -32.38 6.87 -16.70
CA GLU A 487 -32.05 7.76 -17.81
C GLU A 487 -30.70 8.48 -17.63
N ALA A 488 -30.22 8.66 -16.38
CA ALA A 488 -28.94 9.30 -16.10
C ALA A 488 -27.75 8.35 -16.34
N ARG A 489 -27.94 7.04 -16.20
CA ARG A 489 -26.87 6.04 -16.34
C ARG A 489 -26.97 5.23 -17.62
N PHE A 490 -28.19 4.99 -18.09
CA PHE A 490 -28.60 4.18 -19.23
C PHE A 490 -27.71 2.94 -19.43
N GLY A 491 -27.79 2.02 -18.48
CA GLY A 491 -26.99 0.80 -18.52
C GLY A 491 -25.48 1.06 -18.53
N ASN A 492 -25.00 2.13 -17.87
CA ASN A 492 -23.63 2.66 -17.86
C ASN A 492 -23.13 3.29 -19.18
N ALA A 493 -23.98 3.69 -20.12
CA ALA A 493 -23.56 4.21 -21.42
C ALA A 493 -22.70 5.49 -21.32
N LEU A 494 -23.13 6.49 -20.54
CA LEU A 494 -22.37 7.74 -20.36
C LEU A 494 -21.05 7.51 -19.62
N PHE A 495 -21.05 6.63 -18.62
CA PHE A 495 -19.81 6.28 -17.90
C PHE A 495 -18.82 5.53 -18.80
N ARG A 496 -19.31 4.65 -19.69
CA ARG A 496 -18.47 3.99 -20.70
C ARG A 496 -17.83 4.98 -21.66
N GLU A 497 -18.52 6.05 -22.03
CA GLU A 497 -17.94 7.15 -22.81
C GLU A 497 -16.84 7.88 -22.01
N ALA A 498 -17.06 8.15 -20.72
CA ALA A 498 -16.04 8.70 -19.84
C ALA A 498 -14.78 7.81 -19.78
N GLN A 499 -14.95 6.49 -19.61
CA GLN A 499 -13.83 5.53 -19.66
C GLN A 499 -13.15 5.53 -21.03
N ALA A 500 -13.92 5.55 -22.13
CA ALA A 500 -13.39 5.60 -23.48
C ALA A 500 -12.52 6.84 -23.73
N ASN A 501 -12.89 7.98 -23.14
CA ASN A 501 -12.13 9.22 -23.24
C ASN A 501 -10.78 9.16 -22.50
N VAL A 502 -10.57 8.27 -21.53
CA VAL A 502 -9.25 8.10 -20.89
C VAL A 502 -8.16 7.71 -21.90
N ARG A 503 -8.53 7.06 -23.03
CA ARG A 503 -7.60 6.63 -24.10
C ARG A 503 -6.82 7.74 -24.79
N THR A 504 -7.16 9.01 -24.57
CA THR A 504 -6.36 10.13 -25.10
C THR A 504 -5.00 10.26 -24.41
N VAL A 505 -4.79 9.59 -23.28
CA VAL A 505 -3.48 9.51 -22.61
C VAL A 505 -2.61 8.51 -23.38
N GLU A 506 -1.37 8.90 -23.68
CA GLU A 506 -0.44 8.05 -24.42
C GLU A 506 -0.18 6.70 -23.74
N LYS A 507 0.14 5.68 -24.55
CA LYS A 507 0.38 4.29 -24.09
C LYS A 507 -0.71 3.75 -23.16
N THR A 508 -1.96 4.09 -23.45
CA THR A 508 -3.12 3.48 -22.82
C THR A 508 -3.89 2.62 -23.80
N GLY A 509 -4.62 1.65 -23.28
CA GLY A 509 -5.52 0.80 -24.07
C GLY A 509 -6.70 0.39 -23.21
N MET A 510 -7.85 0.20 -23.85
CA MET A 510 -9.08 -0.16 -23.15
C MET A 510 -9.59 -1.52 -23.61
N ALA A 511 -9.67 -2.48 -22.70
CA ALA A 511 -10.34 -3.74 -22.92
C ALA A 511 -11.85 -3.48 -22.89
N CYS A 512 -12.51 -3.63 -24.04
CA CYS A 512 -13.96 -3.59 -24.12
C CYS A 512 -14.51 -4.95 -23.70
N VAL A 513 -15.46 -4.95 -22.76
CA VAL A 513 -16.07 -6.18 -22.22
C VAL A 513 -17.59 -6.11 -22.15
N MET A 514 -18.18 -5.36 -23.10
CA MET A 514 -19.65 -5.18 -23.16
C MET A 514 -20.42 -6.48 -23.41
N ASP A 515 -19.77 -7.48 -23.99
CA ASP A 515 -20.29 -8.81 -24.31
C ASP A 515 -20.06 -9.85 -23.20
N THR A 516 -19.28 -9.54 -22.16
CA THR A 516 -18.93 -10.50 -21.09
C THR A 516 -19.89 -10.43 -19.91
N ASN A 517 -21.14 -10.08 -20.16
CA ASN A 517 -22.05 -9.61 -19.13
C ASN A 517 -23.01 -10.69 -18.62
N GLU A 518 -23.29 -10.64 -17.33
CA GLU A 518 -24.50 -11.20 -16.73
C GLU A 518 -25.41 -10.02 -16.40
N PRO A 519 -26.51 -9.79 -17.15
CA PRO A 519 -27.26 -8.54 -17.10
C PRO A 519 -27.61 -8.03 -15.70
N PHE A 520 -27.85 -8.89 -14.74
CA PHE A 520 -28.26 -8.49 -13.40
C PHE A 520 -27.19 -8.74 -12.32
N ASN A 521 -25.98 -9.13 -12.72
CA ASN A 521 -24.89 -9.42 -11.79
C ASN A 521 -23.67 -8.53 -12.08
N ILE A 522 -23.39 -7.60 -11.16
CA ILE A 522 -22.24 -6.69 -11.21
C ILE A 522 -20.88 -7.43 -11.11
N HIS A 523 -20.91 -8.66 -10.59
CA HIS A 523 -19.75 -9.53 -10.37
C HIS A 523 -19.79 -10.74 -11.32
N ASN A 524 -19.69 -10.47 -12.63
CA ASN A 524 -19.86 -11.51 -13.65
C ASN A 524 -18.85 -12.67 -13.52
N ILE A 525 -19.24 -13.88 -13.91
CA ILE A 525 -18.34 -15.06 -13.92
C ILE A 525 -17.35 -15.07 -15.10
N TYR A 526 -17.55 -14.23 -16.10
CA TYR A 526 -16.79 -14.18 -17.35
C TYR A 526 -15.47 -13.39 -17.21
N LYS A 527 -14.61 -13.78 -16.27
CA LYS A 527 -13.31 -13.10 -16.00
C LYS A 527 -12.21 -13.42 -17.02
N LYS A 528 -12.31 -14.57 -17.69
CA LYS A 528 -11.38 -15.01 -18.73
C LYS A 528 -11.26 -14.01 -19.90
N PRO A 529 -12.33 -13.64 -20.60
CA PRO A 529 -12.23 -12.66 -21.68
C PRO A 529 -11.72 -11.29 -21.22
N VAL A 530 -11.97 -10.88 -19.96
CA VAL A 530 -11.44 -9.63 -19.41
C VAL A 530 -9.91 -9.67 -19.35
N GLY A 531 -9.34 -10.69 -18.68
CA GLY A 531 -7.90 -10.83 -18.53
C GLY A 531 -7.19 -11.04 -19.87
N GLU A 532 -7.78 -11.85 -20.75
CA GLU A 532 -7.25 -12.12 -22.08
C GLU A 532 -7.24 -10.85 -22.96
N ARG A 533 -8.27 -10.00 -22.92
CA ARG A 533 -8.28 -8.75 -23.69
C ARG A 533 -7.27 -7.72 -23.18
N LEU A 534 -7.04 -7.65 -21.86
CA LEU A 534 -5.95 -6.87 -21.31
C LEU A 534 -4.59 -7.39 -21.81
N ALA A 535 -4.42 -8.72 -21.89
CA ALA A 535 -3.19 -9.33 -22.38
C ALA A 535 -2.99 -9.10 -23.88
N LEU A 536 -4.04 -9.16 -24.69
CA LEU A 536 -3.99 -8.82 -26.11
C LEU A 536 -3.50 -7.38 -26.32
N LEU A 537 -3.97 -6.42 -25.52
CA LEU A 537 -3.49 -5.03 -25.58
C LEU A 537 -1.99 -4.94 -25.28
N ALA A 538 -1.52 -5.66 -24.26
CA ALA A 538 -0.09 -5.72 -23.94
C ALA A 538 0.70 -6.40 -25.06
N LEU A 539 0.26 -7.56 -25.57
CA LEU A 539 0.93 -8.29 -26.66
C LEU A 539 1.08 -7.44 -27.91
N GLN A 540 0.01 -6.77 -28.33
CA GLN A 540 -0.02 -5.90 -29.50
C GLN A 540 0.97 -4.74 -29.39
N ASN A 541 1.05 -4.11 -28.22
CA ASN A 541 1.76 -2.84 -28.04
C ASN A 541 3.18 -3.01 -27.50
N ASP A 542 3.48 -4.10 -26.79
CA ASP A 542 4.71 -4.24 -25.99
C ASP A 542 5.55 -5.50 -26.31
N TYR A 543 5.05 -6.44 -27.13
CA TYR A 543 5.72 -7.73 -27.39
C TYR A 543 5.98 -8.07 -28.87
N GLY A 544 5.48 -7.26 -29.82
CA GLY A 544 5.94 -7.32 -31.22
C GLY A 544 4.96 -7.88 -32.26
N PRO A 545 4.37 -9.09 -32.14
CA PRO A 545 3.41 -9.53 -33.13
C PRO A 545 2.11 -8.75 -32.96
N ARG A 546 1.64 -8.12 -34.05
CA ARG A 546 0.36 -7.42 -34.09
C ARG A 546 -0.78 -8.43 -33.95
N VAL A 547 -1.14 -8.74 -32.71
CA VAL A 547 -2.40 -9.42 -32.42
C VAL A 547 -3.50 -8.35 -32.41
N PRO A 548 -4.58 -8.47 -33.19
CA PRO A 548 -5.69 -7.53 -33.10
C PRO A 548 -6.29 -7.54 -31.69
N ALA A 549 -6.07 -6.48 -30.92
CA ALA A 549 -6.62 -6.33 -29.57
C ALA A 549 -7.64 -5.20 -29.46
N VAL A 550 -7.61 -4.26 -30.42
CA VAL A 550 -8.44 -3.06 -30.39
C VAL A 550 -9.74 -3.32 -31.15
N VAL A 551 -10.86 -3.23 -30.44
CA VAL A 551 -12.21 -3.31 -31.01
C VAL A 551 -12.57 -2.06 -31.82
N PRO A 552 -13.64 -2.09 -32.65
CA PRO A 552 -14.17 -0.91 -33.31
C PRO A 552 -14.35 0.28 -32.35
N GLN A 553 -13.83 1.44 -32.73
CA GLN A 553 -13.95 2.67 -31.94
C GLN A 553 -14.68 3.73 -32.73
N TYR A 554 -15.74 4.29 -32.13
CA TYR A 554 -16.48 5.40 -32.72
C TYR A 554 -15.55 6.58 -33.05
N VAL A 555 -15.73 7.16 -34.24
CA VAL A 555 -15.00 8.34 -34.73
C VAL A 555 -15.96 9.50 -34.92
N SER A 556 -17.01 9.30 -35.72
CA SER A 556 -17.95 10.35 -36.11
C SER A 556 -19.27 9.75 -36.61
N HIS A 557 -20.27 10.59 -36.82
CA HIS A 557 -21.46 10.23 -37.57
C HIS A 557 -21.93 11.39 -38.44
N ILE A 558 -22.68 11.06 -39.50
CA ILE A 558 -23.39 12.01 -40.36
C ILE A 558 -24.85 11.58 -40.40
N GLN A 559 -25.75 12.54 -40.14
CA GLN A 559 -27.19 12.34 -40.28
C GLN A 559 -27.67 12.93 -41.60
N SER A 560 -28.41 12.14 -42.38
CA SER A 560 -29.11 12.57 -43.61
C SER A 560 -30.55 12.06 -43.57
N GLY A 561 -31.50 12.95 -43.31
CA GLY A 561 -32.91 12.59 -43.05
C GLY A 561 -33.03 11.61 -41.87
N ASN A 562 -33.63 10.45 -42.14
CA ASN A 562 -33.81 9.35 -41.19
C ASN A 562 -32.63 8.37 -41.15
N ASN A 563 -31.57 8.61 -41.94
CA ASN A 563 -30.39 7.76 -41.98
C ASN A 563 -29.25 8.36 -41.16
N VAL A 564 -28.57 7.52 -40.39
CA VAL A 564 -27.38 7.88 -39.63
C VAL A 564 -26.24 6.97 -40.06
N THR A 565 -25.21 7.56 -40.65
CA THR A 565 -23.98 6.84 -41.01
C THR A 565 -22.96 7.03 -39.90
N VAL A 566 -22.46 5.95 -39.31
CA VAL A 566 -21.48 5.98 -38.22
C VAL A 566 -20.13 5.50 -38.73
N THR A 567 -19.08 6.25 -38.44
CA THR A 567 -17.70 5.89 -38.78
C THR A 567 -17.01 5.31 -37.55
N PHE A 568 -16.40 4.14 -37.72
CA PHE A 568 -15.54 3.51 -36.73
C PHE A 568 -14.11 3.40 -37.28
N LYS A 569 -13.12 3.47 -36.39
CA LYS A 569 -11.74 3.05 -36.68
C LYS A 569 -11.49 1.68 -36.07
N ASN A 570 -10.46 0.98 -36.55
CA ASN A 570 -10.11 -0.39 -36.14
C ASN A 570 -11.25 -1.38 -36.40
N ALA A 571 -11.92 -1.22 -37.56
CA ALA A 571 -13.04 -2.04 -37.96
C ALA A 571 -13.09 -2.13 -39.48
N ASP A 572 -13.19 -3.35 -40.01
CA ASP A 572 -13.55 -3.60 -41.42
C ASP A 572 -15.08 -3.77 -41.57
N GLY A 573 -15.80 -3.82 -40.45
CA GLY A 573 -17.25 -3.95 -40.33
C GLY A 573 -17.68 -4.15 -38.87
N LEU A 574 -18.99 -4.16 -38.60
CA LEU A 574 -19.55 -4.54 -37.30
C LEU A 574 -20.14 -5.95 -37.39
N THR A 575 -19.48 -6.92 -36.76
CA THR A 575 -19.92 -8.32 -36.67
C THR A 575 -19.92 -8.76 -35.20
N ASP A 576 -20.82 -9.63 -34.78
CA ASP A 576 -20.74 -10.29 -33.47
C ASP A 576 -19.74 -11.46 -33.53
N ASN A 577 -18.44 -11.18 -33.38
CA ASN A 577 -17.39 -12.23 -33.36
C ASN A 577 -17.44 -13.19 -34.56
N GLY A 578 -17.69 -12.68 -35.78
CA GLY A 578 -17.82 -13.49 -36.99
C GLY A 578 -19.17 -14.21 -37.16
N LYS A 579 -20.16 -13.93 -36.30
CA LYS A 579 -21.56 -14.38 -36.42
C LYS A 579 -22.42 -13.33 -37.13
N ALA A 580 -23.75 -13.53 -37.09
CA ALA A 580 -24.76 -12.66 -37.66
C ALA A 580 -24.56 -11.17 -37.29
N ALA A 581 -25.04 -10.29 -38.16
CA ALA A 581 -25.05 -8.84 -37.90
C ALA A 581 -25.77 -8.52 -36.58
N PRO A 582 -25.36 -7.43 -35.88
CA PRO A 582 -26.05 -6.99 -34.67
C PRO A 582 -27.57 -6.90 -34.88
N VAL A 583 -28.34 -7.48 -33.96
CA VAL A 583 -29.80 -7.62 -34.11
C VAL A 583 -30.52 -6.26 -33.92
N TYR A 584 -29.96 -5.36 -33.13
CA TYR A 584 -30.47 -3.99 -32.93
C TYR A 584 -29.38 -3.10 -32.29
N PHE A 585 -29.60 -1.78 -32.29
CA PHE A 585 -28.74 -0.78 -31.66
C PHE A 585 -29.57 0.11 -30.74
N PHE A 586 -28.99 0.61 -29.66
CA PHE A 586 -29.64 1.68 -28.90
C PHE A 586 -29.08 3.04 -29.31
N VAL A 587 -29.97 3.97 -29.61
CA VAL A 587 -29.64 5.35 -29.99
C VAL A 587 -30.40 6.32 -29.11
N ALA A 588 -29.71 7.33 -28.56
CA ALA A 588 -30.34 8.43 -27.84
C ALA A 588 -30.12 9.77 -28.53
N SER A 589 -31.13 10.64 -28.42
CA SER A 589 -31.01 12.06 -28.75
C SER A 589 -30.26 12.79 -27.64
N VAL A 590 -29.43 13.77 -28.00
CA VAL A 590 -28.77 14.65 -27.02
C VAL A 590 -29.74 15.50 -26.20
N THR A 591 -30.98 15.68 -26.68
CA THR A 591 -31.97 16.56 -26.03
C THR A 591 -32.75 15.84 -24.94
N ASP A 592 -33.22 14.62 -25.19
CA ASP A 592 -34.00 13.85 -24.22
C ASP A 592 -33.19 12.77 -23.50
N LYS A 593 -32.02 12.38 -24.04
CA LYS A 593 -31.16 11.30 -23.56
C LYS A 593 -31.89 9.96 -23.38
N LYS A 594 -33.02 9.79 -24.07
CA LYS A 594 -33.81 8.56 -24.06
C LYS A 594 -33.33 7.69 -25.19
N PHE A 595 -32.81 6.52 -24.84
CA PHE A 595 -32.36 5.56 -25.82
C PHE A 595 -33.55 4.75 -26.34
N ILE A 596 -33.58 4.59 -27.65
CA ILE A 596 -34.59 3.84 -28.39
C ILE A 596 -33.88 2.68 -29.10
N LYS A 597 -34.57 1.54 -29.19
CA LYS A 597 -34.10 0.32 -29.85
C LYS A 597 -34.20 0.41 -31.37
#